data_AF-A0A673GB87-F1
#
_entry.id   AF-A0A673GB87-F1
#
_cell.length_a   1.000
_cell.length_b   1.000
_cell.length_c   1.000
_cell.angle_alpha   90.00
_cell.angle_beta   90.00
_cell.angle_gamma   90.00
#
_symmetry.space_group_name_H-M   'P 1'
#
loop_
_entity.id
_entity.type
_entity.pdbx_description
1 polymer ?
#
loop_
_entity_poly.entity_id
_entity_poly.type
_entity_poly.pdbx_seq_one_letter_code
_entity_poly.pdbx_strand_id
1 'polypeptide(L)'
;MLTKKQEYLEQKIDAELLTAKKNGTKNKRAALQALKRKKRYEKQLAQIDGTLSTIEFQREALENANTNTEVLKNMGFAAKAMK
;
A
#
# COMPACT_ATOMS: atom_id res chain seq x y z
N MET A 1 4.84 -0.11 8.47
CA MET A 1 3.57 -0.10 9.24
C MET A 1 2.36 -0.22 8.33
N LEU A 2 2.33 0.50 7.20
CA LEU A 2 1.25 0.41 6.20
C LEU A 2 1.17 -0.97 5.50
N THR A 3 2.30 -1.59 5.15
CA THR A 3 2.34 -2.97 4.61
C THR A 3 1.74 -4.00 5.56
N LYS A 4 2.14 -4.00 6.84
CA LYS A 4 1.52 -4.85 7.87
C LYS A 4 0.01 -4.61 8.03
N LYS A 5 -0.45 -3.36 7.80
CA LYS A 5 -1.87 -3.02 7.86
C LYS A 5 -2.64 -3.54 6.64
N GLN A 6 -2.00 -3.54 5.47
CA GLN A 6 -2.51 -4.14 4.23
C GLN A 6 -2.74 -5.64 4.44
N GLU A 7 -1.69 -6.38 4.84
CA GLU A 7 -1.77 -7.83 5.12
C GLU A 7 -2.86 -8.17 6.15
N TYR A 8 -2.98 -7.36 7.20
CA TYR A 8 -4.04 -7.53 8.21
C TYR A 8 -5.45 -7.36 7.60
N LEU A 9 -5.64 -6.40 6.71
CA LEU A 9 -6.94 -6.17 6.07
C LEU A 9 -7.28 -7.27 5.07
N GLU A 10 -6.30 -7.77 4.31
CA GLU A 10 -6.45 -8.91 3.41
C GLU A 10 -6.92 -10.15 4.20
N GLN A 11 -6.26 -10.48 5.32
CA GLN A 11 -6.68 -11.58 6.19
C GLN A 11 -8.11 -11.40 6.73
N LYS A 12 -8.51 -10.16 7.08
CA LYS A 12 -9.87 -9.87 7.52
C LYS A 12 -10.90 -10.02 6.41
N ILE A 13 -10.57 -9.62 5.18
CA ILE A 13 -11.42 -9.78 3.99
C ILE A 13 -11.70 -11.27 3.76
N ASP A 14 -10.67 -12.11 3.80
CA ASP A 14 -10.80 -13.56 3.61
C ASP A 14 -11.62 -14.22 4.72
N ALA A 15 -11.39 -13.82 5.98
CA ALA A 15 -12.15 -14.33 7.11
C ALA A 15 -13.67 -14.00 7.00
N GLU A 16 -14.01 -12.78 6.56
CA GLU A 16 -15.41 -12.40 6.35
C GLU A 16 -16.02 -13.11 5.14
N LEU A 17 -15.25 -13.35 4.08
CA LEU A 17 -15.69 -14.16 2.93
C LEU A 17 -16.03 -15.59 3.35
N LEU A 18 -15.15 -16.24 4.13
CA LEU A 18 -15.40 -17.58 4.66
C LEU A 18 -16.64 -17.61 5.56
N THR A 19 -16.81 -16.59 6.41
CA THR A 19 -17.98 -16.43 7.27
C THR A 19 -19.26 -16.27 6.46
N ALA A 20 -19.23 -15.49 5.38
CA ALA A 20 -20.36 -15.32 4.48
C ALA A 20 -20.72 -16.65 3.78
N LYS A 21 -19.74 -17.37 3.24
CA LYS A 21 -19.94 -18.69 2.61
C LYS A 21 -20.54 -19.71 3.58
N LYS A 22 -20.04 -19.79 4.82
CA LYS A 22 -20.53 -20.70 5.86
C LYS A 22 -21.98 -20.44 6.26
N ASN A 23 -22.39 -19.17 6.27
CA ASN A 23 -23.73 -18.76 6.69
C ASN A 23 -24.71 -18.59 5.53
N GLY A 24 -24.27 -18.69 4.27
CA GLY A 24 -25.08 -18.36 3.09
C GLY A 24 -26.42 -19.11 3.01
N THR A 25 -26.44 -20.40 3.36
CA THR A 25 -27.64 -21.25 3.33
C THR A 25 -28.36 -21.34 4.67
N LYS A 26 -27.67 -21.12 5.79
CA LYS A 26 -28.21 -21.31 7.15
C LYS A 26 -28.73 -20.02 7.78
N ASN A 27 -28.06 -18.90 7.53
CA ASN A 27 -28.37 -17.61 8.15
C ASN A 27 -28.02 -16.45 7.20
N LYS A 28 -28.97 -16.13 6.33
CA LYS A 28 -28.86 -15.04 5.34
C LYS A 28 -28.49 -13.70 5.99
N ARG A 29 -29.02 -13.41 7.19
CA ARG A 29 -28.74 -12.15 7.90
C ARG A 29 -27.27 -12.06 8.32
N ALA A 30 -26.72 -13.13 8.87
CA ALA A 30 -25.31 -13.20 9.24
C ALA A 30 -24.38 -13.12 8.01
N ALA A 31 -24.74 -13.81 6.91
CA ALA A 31 -23.99 -13.74 5.66
C ALA A 31 -23.96 -12.33 5.07
N LEU A 32 -25.10 -11.63 5.04
CA LEU A 32 -25.18 -10.24 4.57
C LEU A 32 -24.35 -9.28 5.44
N GLN A 33 -24.33 -9.47 6.76
CA GLN A 33 -23.50 -8.66 7.65
C GLN A 33 -22.00 -8.88 7.40
N ALA A 34 -21.58 -10.14 7.17
CA ALA A 34 -20.20 -10.45 6.82
C ALA A 34 -19.79 -9.80 5.49
N LEU A 35 -20.65 -9.86 4.47
CA LEU A 35 -20.40 -9.18 3.19
C LEU A 35 -20.30 -7.66 3.31
N LYS A 36 -21.12 -7.03 4.18
CA LYS A 36 -21.01 -5.59 4.47
C LYS A 36 -19.68 -5.24 5.14
N ARG A 37 -19.21 -6.06 6.10
CA ARG A 37 -17.90 -5.87 6.75
C ARG A 37 -16.76 -6.04 5.76
N LYS A 38 -16.79 -7.10 4.93
CA LYS A 38 -15.86 -7.33 3.83
C LYS A 38 -15.71 -6.09 2.95
N LYS A 39 -16.84 -5.54 2.46
CA LYS A 39 -16.84 -4.34 1.60
C LYS A 39 -16.21 -3.12 2.27
N ARG A 40 -16.37 -2.97 3.59
CA ARG A 40 -15.72 -1.89 4.35
C ARG A 40 -14.21 -2.08 4.43
N TYR A 41 -13.74 -3.31 4.66
CA TYR A 41 -12.31 -3.61 4.69
C TYR A 41 -11.66 -3.42 3.32
N GLU A 42 -12.33 -3.82 2.23
CA GLU A 42 -11.86 -3.56 0.86
C GLU A 42 -11.68 -2.06 0.57
N LYS A 43 -12.62 -1.22 1.03
CA LYS A 43 -12.47 0.23 0.91
C LYS A 43 -11.27 0.77 1.69
N GLN A 44 -11.01 0.24 2.88
CA GLN A 44 -9.85 0.63 3.69
C GLN A 44 -8.54 0.16 3.04
N LEU A 45 -8.52 -1.04 2.46
CA LEU A 45 -7.39 -1.60 1.75
C LEU A 45 -7.00 -0.71 0.57
N ALA A 46 -7.97 -0.36 -0.29
CA ALA A 46 -7.73 0.51 -1.45
C ALA A 46 -7.17 1.90 -1.06
N GLN A 47 -7.58 2.45 0.09
CA GLN A 47 -7.02 3.71 0.60
C GLN A 47 -5.56 3.57 1.04
N ILE A 48 -5.22 2.44 1.66
CA ILE A 48 -3.84 2.13 2.07
C ILE A 48 -2.97 1.92 0.85
N ASP A 49 -3.45 1.19 -0.16
CA ASP A 49 -2.71 0.93 -1.40
C ASP A 49 -2.37 2.23 -2.13
N GLY A 50 -3.34 3.16 -2.25
CA GLY A 50 -3.10 4.48 -2.83
C GLY A 50 -2.10 5.32 -2.02
N THR A 51 -2.14 5.20 -0.68
CA THR A 51 -1.17 5.88 0.19
C THR A 51 0.23 5.29 0.04
N LEU A 52 0.35 3.96 -0.05
CA LEU A 52 1.62 3.26 -0.28
C LEU A 52 2.23 3.67 -1.62
N SER A 53 1.45 3.65 -2.70
CA SER A 53 1.91 4.07 -4.03
C SER A 53 2.42 5.53 -4.04
N THR A 54 1.75 6.42 -3.32
CA THR A 54 2.21 7.82 -3.18
C THR A 54 3.55 7.90 -2.45
N ILE A 55 3.73 7.12 -1.38
CA ILE A 55 4.99 7.08 -0.62
C ILE A 55 6.11 6.47 -1.46
N GLU A 56 5.82 5.43 -2.23
CA GLU A 56 6.79 4.81 -3.14
C GLU A 56 7.26 5.80 -4.20
N PHE A 57 6.34 6.53 -4.81
CA PHE A 57 6.66 7.59 -5.77
C PHE A 57 7.52 8.70 -5.13
N GLN A 58 7.18 9.14 -3.91
CA GLN A 58 7.99 10.12 -3.18
C GLN A 58 9.38 9.59 -2.85
N ARG A 59 9.51 8.31 -2.49
CA ARG A 59 10.80 7.68 -2.21
C ARG A 59 11.68 7.68 -3.46
N GLU A 60 11.13 7.25 -4.60
CA GLU A 60 11.86 7.24 -5.87
C GLU A 60 12.29 8.65 -6.30
N ALA A 61 11.43 9.66 -6.12
CA ALA A 61 11.79 11.05 -6.38
C ALA A 61 12.97 11.54 -5.52
N LEU A 62 13.02 11.15 -4.24
CA LEU A 62 14.13 11.48 -3.33
C LEU A 62 15.42 10.74 -3.70
N GLU A 63 15.33 9.45 -4.06
CA GLU A 63 16.47 8.66 -4.53
C GLU A 63 17.07 9.30 -5.79
N ASN A 64 16.24 9.65 -6.78
CA ASN A 64 16.68 10.34 -8.00
C ASN A 64 17.31 11.71 -7.70
N ALA A 65 16.73 12.50 -6.79
CA ALA A 65 17.29 13.80 -6.40
C ALA A 65 18.67 13.65 -5.72
N ASN A 66 18.85 12.63 -4.88
CA ASN A 66 20.13 12.33 -4.26
C ASN A 66 21.18 11.94 -5.29
N THR A 67 20.88 11.00 -6.19
CA THR A 67 21.81 10.59 -7.25
C THR A 67 22.19 11.78 -8.14
N ASN A 68 21.23 12.60 -8.56
CA ASN A 68 21.51 13.81 -9.34
C ASN A 68 22.42 14.79 -8.60
N THR A 69 22.20 14.97 -7.29
CA THR A 69 23.05 15.82 -6.45
C THR A 69 24.49 15.30 -6.38
N GLU A 70 24.67 13.99 -6.22
CA GLU A 70 25.99 13.35 -6.22
C GLU A 70 26.71 13.49 -7.57
N VAL A 71 26.00 13.29 -8.68
CA VAL A 71 26.54 13.49 -10.04
C VAL A 71 27.01 14.93 -10.22
N LEU A 72 26.16 15.91 -9.90
CA LEU A 72 26.50 17.34 -10.03
C LEU A 72 27.70 17.72 -9.17
N LYS A 73 27.79 17.18 -7.94
CA LYS A 73 28.94 17.39 -7.05
C LYS A 73 30.23 16.84 -7.67
N ASN A 74 30.20 15.63 -8.23
CA ASN A 74 31.35 15.00 -8.88
C ASN A 74 31.78 15.75 -10.14
N MET A 75 30.83 16.22 -10.94
CA MET A 75 31.11 17.07 -12.10
C MET A 75 31.77 18.39 -11.65
N GLY A 76 31.32 18.98 -10.55
CA GLY A 76 31.93 20.17 -9.96
C GLY A 76 33.38 19.96 -9.51
N PHE A 77 33.70 18.80 -8.93
CA PHE A 77 35.08 18.43 -8.61
C PHE A 77 35.93 18.24 -9.87
N ALA A 78 35.41 17.53 -10.88
CA ALA A 78 36.11 17.32 -12.15
C ALA A 78 36.40 18.64 -12.87
N ALA A 79 35.43 19.56 -12.92
CA ALA A 79 35.61 20.88 -13.52
C ALA A 79 36.67 21.72 -12.80
N LYS A 80 36.75 21.63 -11.46
CA LYS A 80 37.83 22.29 -10.69
C LYS A 80 39.19 21.66 -10.95
N ALA A 81 39.28 20.35 -11.14
CA ALA A 81 40.53 19.64 -11.40
C ALA A 81 41.06 19.88 -12.83
N MET A 82 40.19 20.23 -13.78
CA MET A 82 40.58 20.60 -15.16
C MET A 82 41.02 22.06 -15.31
N LYS A 83 40.97 22.86 -14.24
CA LYS A 83 41.35 24.27 -14.22
C LYS A 83 42.74 24.44 -13.62
#